data_AF-A0A954V728-F1
#
_entry.id   AF-A0A954V728-F1
#
_cell.length_a   1.000
_cell.length_b   1.000
_cell.length_c   1.000
_cell.angle_alpha   90.00
_cell.angle_beta   90.00
_cell.angle_gamma   90.00
#
_symmetry.space_group_name_H-M   'P 1'
#
loop_
_entity.id
_entity.type
_entity.pdbx_description
1 polymer ?
#
loop_
_entity_poly.entity_id
_entity_poly.type
_entity_poly.pdbx_seq_one_letter_code
_entity_poly.pdbx_strand_id
1 'polypeptide(L)'
;MMINSHVSDTAAIRIPLAAPCGAFIAVVICCVGCSQPPIGQHAYEYSVMLYNVCDRQADDQLEQAAELISTSKAKGDISQTEHHLLDEIIEVARKGEWERAKMRSRQLLSSQNRPRPR
;
A
#
# COMPACT_ATOMS: atom_id res chain seq x y z
N MET A 1 -10.30 -44.36 20.19
CA MET A 1 -9.08 -44.65 20.98
C MET A 1 -8.07 -45.23 20.00
N MET A 2 -6.84 -44.78 19.76
CA MET A 2 -5.95 -43.72 20.23
C MET A 2 -4.72 -43.79 19.26
N ILE A 3 -4.24 -42.64 18.75
CA ILE A 3 -2.82 -42.17 18.59
C ILE A 3 -1.71 -43.26 18.46
N ASN A 4 -0.69 -43.22 17.58
CA ASN A 4 0.31 -42.16 17.32
C ASN A 4 1.32 -42.69 16.26
N SER A 5 1.62 -41.97 15.17
CA SER A 5 2.86 -41.18 14.91
C SER A 5 4.19 -41.76 15.44
N HIS A 6 5.16 -42.05 14.55
CA HIS A 6 6.39 -41.24 14.34
C HIS A 6 7.41 -42.07 13.52
N VAL A 7 7.65 -41.70 12.26
CA VAL A 7 8.76 -42.25 11.45
C VAL A 7 9.93 -41.30 11.60
N SER A 8 10.98 -41.77 12.25
CA SER A 8 12.34 -41.24 12.15
C SER A 8 13.09 -42.11 11.16
N ASP A 9 13.64 -41.54 10.08
CA ASP A 9 14.88 -42.06 9.52
C ASP A 9 15.62 -40.96 8.77
N THR A 10 16.85 -40.74 9.22
CA THR A 10 17.73 -39.64 8.85
C THR A 10 18.71 -40.17 7.82
N ALA A 11 18.56 -39.78 6.55
CA ALA A 11 19.53 -40.08 5.50
C ALA A 11 20.27 -38.80 5.09
N ALA A 12 21.57 -38.84 5.31
CA ALA A 12 22.52 -37.76 5.10
C ALA A 12 22.58 -37.29 3.64
N ILE A 13 22.47 -35.97 3.43
CA ILE A 13 22.83 -35.32 2.16
C ILE A 13 24.11 -34.53 2.41
N ARG A 14 25.23 -35.08 1.93
CA ARG A 14 26.53 -34.40 1.83
C ARG A 14 26.59 -33.67 0.48
N ILE A 15 26.54 -32.34 0.49
CA ILE A 15 26.83 -31.50 -0.68
C ILE A 15 28.26 -30.95 -0.52
N PRO A 16 29.19 -31.24 -1.44
CA PRO A 16 30.58 -30.80 -1.31
C PRO A 16 30.77 -29.33 -1.68
N LEU A 17 31.59 -28.69 -0.85
CA LEU A 17 32.05 -27.31 -0.85
C LEU A 17 33.02 -27.01 -2.00
N ALA A 18 32.64 -26.10 -2.90
CA ALA A 18 33.56 -25.41 -3.81
C ALA A 18 33.02 -24.02 -4.20
N ALA A 19 33.41 -23.00 -3.43
CA ALA A 19 33.74 -21.59 -3.76
C ALA A 19 32.87 -20.74 -4.74
N PRO A 20 32.98 -19.40 -4.68
CA PRO A 20 32.82 -18.46 -3.56
C PRO A 20 31.89 -17.28 -3.97
N CYS A 21 31.84 -16.22 -3.17
CA CYS A 21 31.13 -14.94 -3.37
C CYS A 21 29.78 -14.85 -2.63
N GLY A 22 29.80 -14.10 -1.52
CA GLY A 22 28.64 -13.85 -0.68
C GLY A 22 27.51 -13.16 -1.43
N ALA A 23 26.33 -13.76 -1.39
CA ALA A 23 25.14 -13.18 -1.96
C ALA A 23 23.91 -13.73 -1.21
N PHE A 24 23.30 -12.82 -0.46
CA PHE A 24 21.89 -12.84 -0.05
C PHE A 24 21.48 -13.77 1.09
N ILE A 25 21.92 -13.35 2.27
CA ILE A 25 21.06 -13.24 3.47
C ILE A 25 19.62 -12.91 3.06
N ALA A 26 18.71 -13.78 3.49
CA ALA A 26 17.33 -13.49 3.87
C ALA A 26 16.61 -12.33 3.16
N VAL A 27 15.77 -12.64 2.17
CA VAL A 27 14.59 -11.81 1.88
C VAL A 27 13.35 -12.58 2.31
N VAL A 28 13.26 -12.78 3.63
CA VAL A 28 11.98 -12.88 4.33
C VAL A 28 11.60 -11.44 4.65
N ILE A 29 10.88 -10.77 3.76
CA ILE A 29 10.22 -9.51 4.08
C ILE A 29 8.78 -9.58 3.60
N CYS A 30 7.95 -10.01 4.55
CA CYS A 30 6.71 -9.35 4.91
C CYS A 30 5.70 -9.08 3.78
N CYS A 31 4.91 -10.10 3.47
CA CYS A 31 3.50 -9.92 3.15
C CYS A 31 2.78 -9.30 4.36
N VAL A 32 3.05 -8.03 4.68
CA VAL A 32 2.15 -7.26 5.55
C VAL A 32 0.91 -7.03 4.71
N GLY A 33 -0.14 -7.80 5.00
CA GLY A 33 -1.49 -7.41 4.64
C GLY A 33 -1.79 -6.10 5.36
N CYS A 34 -1.40 -4.97 4.77
CA CYS A 34 -1.82 -3.65 5.20
C CYS A 34 -3.31 -3.54 4.90
N SER A 35 -4.15 -3.95 5.85
CA SER A 35 -5.52 -3.45 5.91
C SER A 35 -5.40 -1.94 6.16
N GLN A 36 -5.51 -1.15 5.10
CA GLN A 36 -5.54 0.30 5.23
C GLN A 36 -6.76 0.68 6.10
N PRO A 37 -6.60 1.68 6.98
CA PRO A 37 -7.71 2.12 7.81
C PRO A 37 -8.88 2.56 6.92
N PRO A 38 -10.13 2.32 7.34
CA PRO A 38 -11.27 2.81 6.60
C PRO A 38 -11.20 4.33 6.53
N ILE A 39 -11.40 4.86 5.32
CA ILE A 39 -11.41 6.30 5.06
C ILE A 39 -12.86 6.82 5.02
N GLY A 40 -13.04 8.07 5.44
CA GLY A 40 -14.28 8.82 5.30
C GLY A 40 -14.60 9.18 3.86
N GLN A 41 -15.80 9.73 3.65
CA GLN A 41 -16.32 10.05 2.32
C GLN A 41 -15.43 11.07 1.57
N HIS A 42 -15.03 12.17 2.21
CA HIS A 42 -14.20 13.19 1.56
C HIS A 42 -12.84 12.64 1.12
N ALA A 43 -12.18 11.86 1.99
CA ALA A 43 -10.91 11.22 1.65
C ALA A 43 -11.07 10.21 0.50
N TYR A 44 -12.19 9.51 0.42
CA TYR A 44 -12.52 8.64 -0.71
C TYR A 44 -12.68 9.43 -2.02
N GLU A 45 -13.42 10.53 -2.01
CA GLU A 45 -13.60 11.41 -3.18
C GLU A 45 -12.25 11.95 -3.68
N TYR A 46 -11.37 12.37 -2.77
CA TYR A 46 -10.01 12.77 -3.11
C TYR A 46 -9.17 11.61 -3.66
N SER A 47 -9.36 10.40 -3.15
CA SER A 47 -8.69 9.20 -3.69
C SER A 47 -9.12 8.91 -5.13
N VAL A 48 -10.40 9.11 -5.48
CA VAL A 48 -10.91 8.98 -6.86
C VAL A 48 -10.31 10.07 -7.75
N MET A 49 -10.30 11.31 -7.28
CA MET A 49 -9.70 12.43 -8.00
C MET A 49 -8.21 12.16 -8.28
N LEU A 50 -7.44 11.79 -7.25
CA LEU A 50 -6.01 11.47 -7.38
C LEU A 50 -5.78 10.26 -8.29
N TYR A 51 -6.63 9.24 -8.27
CA TYR A 51 -6.56 8.13 -9.21
C TYR A 51 -6.63 8.65 -10.66
N ASN A 52 -7.62 9.48 -10.99
CA ASN A 52 -7.79 10.02 -12.34
C ASN A 52 -6.65 10.96 -12.75
N VAL A 53 -6.17 11.79 -11.83
CA VAL A 53 -5.03 12.70 -12.08
C VAL A 53 -3.76 11.90 -12.35
N CYS A 54 -3.47 10.88 -11.54
CA CYS A 54 -2.29 10.03 -11.72
C CYS A 54 -2.38 9.17 -12.99
N ASP A 55 -3.58 8.69 -13.35
CA ASP A 55 -3.79 7.92 -14.58
C ASP A 55 -3.55 8.75 -15.84
N ARG A 56 -3.89 10.05 -15.79
CA ARG A 56 -3.64 10.99 -16.89
C ARG A 56 -2.29 11.68 -16.83
N GLN A 57 -1.53 11.48 -15.75
CA GLN A 57 -0.25 12.18 -15.47
C GLN A 57 -0.41 13.70 -15.61
N ALA A 58 -1.48 14.25 -15.05
CA ALA A 58 -1.84 15.66 -15.20
C ALA A 58 -1.21 16.51 -14.10
N ASP A 59 0.02 16.97 -14.29
CA ASP A 59 0.79 17.78 -13.32
C ASP A 59 -0.01 18.99 -12.77
N ASP A 60 -0.61 19.78 -13.64
CA ASP A 60 -1.40 20.96 -13.22
C ASP A 60 -2.59 20.59 -12.34
N GLN A 61 -3.18 19.41 -12.57
CA GLN A 61 -4.31 18.92 -11.77
C GLN A 61 -3.83 18.28 -10.46
N LEU A 62 -2.59 17.80 -10.41
CA LEU A 62 -1.97 17.29 -9.19
C LEU A 62 -1.76 18.41 -8.17
N GLU A 63 -1.31 19.57 -8.61
CA GLU A 63 -1.11 20.71 -7.70
C GLU A 63 -2.44 21.29 -7.21
N GLN A 64 -3.45 21.38 -8.08
CA GLN A 64 -4.82 21.74 -7.68
C GLN A 64 -5.39 20.75 -6.66
N ALA A 65 -5.17 19.45 -6.89
CA ALA A 65 -5.57 18.40 -5.95
C ALA A 65 -4.89 18.58 -4.59
N ALA A 66 -3.59 18.86 -4.56
CA ALA A 66 -2.84 19.08 -3.33
C ALA A 66 -3.37 20.28 -2.53
N GLU A 67 -3.67 21.39 -3.19
CA GLU A 67 -4.26 22.58 -2.55
C GLU A 67 -5.64 22.29 -1.97
N LEU A 68 -6.51 21.60 -2.73
CA LEU A 68 -7.84 21.20 -2.26
C LEU A 68 -7.76 20.29 -1.03
N ILE A 69 -6.88 19.29 -1.05
CA ILE A 69 -6.69 18.35 0.07
C ILE A 69 -6.15 19.06 1.31
N SER A 70 -5.17 19.95 1.15
CA SER A 70 -4.63 20.77 2.23
C SER A 70 -5.70 21.68 2.85
N THR A 71 -6.52 22.31 2.00
CA THR A 71 -7.65 23.15 2.43
C THR A 71 -8.68 22.36 3.22
N SER A 72 -9.04 21.16 2.76
CA SER A 72 -10.02 20.30 3.45
C SER A 72 -9.51 19.79 4.79
N LYS A 73 -8.19 19.54 4.91
CA LYS A 73 -7.58 19.25 6.21
C LYS A 73 -7.65 20.46 7.13
N ALA A 74 -7.39 21.68 6.64
CA ALA A 74 -7.50 22.89 7.44
C ALA A 74 -8.94 23.17 7.91
N LYS A 75 -9.95 22.78 7.12
CA LYS A 75 -11.36 22.84 7.49
C LYS A 75 -11.82 21.73 8.44
N GLY A 76 -11.05 20.65 8.56
CA GLY A 76 -11.39 19.48 9.35
C GLY A 76 -12.30 18.47 8.62
N ASP A 77 -12.46 18.61 7.30
CA ASP A 77 -13.28 17.70 6.47
C ASP A 77 -12.62 16.32 6.30
N ILE A 78 -11.29 16.26 6.49
CA ILE A 78 -10.50 15.03 6.55
C ILE A 78 -9.58 15.04 7.78
N SER A 79 -9.31 13.87 8.33
CA SER A 79 -8.40 13.69 9.46
C SER A 79 -6.94 13.88 9.05
N GLN A 80 -6.07 14.07 10.05
CA GLN A 80 -4.61 14.13 9.83
C GLN A 80 -4.06 12.85 9.18
N THR A 81 -4.63 11.69 9.54
CA THR A 81 -4.23 10.39 8.96
C THR A 81 -4.61 10.29 7.49
N GLU A 82 -5.84 10.68 7.13
CA GLU A 82 -6.30 10.67 5.74
C GLU A 82 -5.53 11.67 4.88
N HIS A 83 -5.28 12.87 5.40
CA HIS A 83 -4.43 13.85 4.73
C HIS A 83 -3.05 13.27 4.46
N HIS A 84 -2.42 12.60 5.43
CA HIS A 84 -1.10 12.00 5.23
C HIS A 84 -1.12 10.93 4.13
N LEU A 85 -2.13 10.05 4.10
CA LEU A 85 -2.27 9.02 3.06
C LEU A 85 -2.43 9.63 1.67
N LEU A 86 -3.21 10.71 1.54
CA LEU A 86 -3.41 11.42 0.27
C LEU A 86 -2.14 12.18 -0.16
N ASP A 87 -1.45 12.80 0.78
CA ASP A 87 -0.20 13.54 0.56
C ASP A 87 0.93 12.59 0.11
N GLU A 88 1.03 11.38 0.67
CA GLU A 88 1.97 10.36 0.19
C GLU A 88 1.74 9.97 -1.28
N ILE A 89 0.49 9.98 -1.76
CA ILE A 89 0.16 9.72 -3.15
C ILE A 89 0.65 10.87 -4.03
N ILE A 90 0.40 12.11 -3.60
CA ILE A 90 0.85 13.33 -4.29
C ILE A 90 2.38 13.36 -4.39
N GLU A 91 3.09 13.06 -3.31
CA GLU A 91 4.55 13.06 -3.30
C GLU A 91 5.16 11.98 -4.20
N VAL A 92 4.51 10.81 -4.31
CA VAL A 92 4.92 9.79 -5.29
C VAL A 92 4.69 10.27 -6.72
N ALA A 93 3.54 10.89 -6.98
CA ALA A 93 3.21 11.45 -8.29
C ALA A 93 4.18 12.57 -8.70
N ARG A 94 4.51 13.50 -7.78
CA ARG A 94 5.50 14.59 -7.98
C ARG A 94 6.90 14.08 -8.33
N LYS A 95 7.25 12.87 -7.90
CA LYS A 95 8.52 12.21 -8.27
C LYS A 95 8.49 11.56 -9.66
N GLY A 96 7.38 11.68 -10.38
CA GLY A 96 7.15 11.04 -11.68
C GLY A 96 6.78 9.55 -11.56
N GLU A 97 6.56 9.03 -10.35
CA GLU A 97 6.19 7.62 -10.12
C GLU A 97 4.66 7.42 -10.29
N TRP A 98 4.12 7.91 -11.41
CA TRP A 98 2.67 8.01 -11.68
C TRP A 98 1.90 6.70 -11.49
N GLU A 99 2.42 5.59 -12.03
CA GLU A 99 1.79 4.28 -11.90
C GLU A 99 1.75 3.80 -10.45
N ARG A 100 2.79 4.09 -9.66
CA ARG A 100 2.81 3.76 -8.24
C ARG A 100 1.80 4.61 -7.47
N ALA A 101 1.71 5.90 -7.77
CA ALA A 101 0.71 6.78 -7.18
C ALA A 101 -0.72 6.31 -7.50
N LYS A 102 -1.00 5.97 -8.76
CA LYS A 102 -2.29 5.41 -9.20
C LYS A 102 -2.64 4.12 -8.46
N MET A 103 -1.69 3.19 -8.32
CA MET A 103 -1.90 1.95 -7.56
C MET A 103 -2.20 2.24 -6.10
N ARG A 104 -1.51 3.19 -5.47
CA ARG A 104 -1.79 3.60 -4.09
C ARG A 104 -3.17 4.22 -3.93
N SER A 105 -3.59 5.09 -4.86
CA SER A 105 -4.97 5.61 -4.88
C SER A 105 -5.98 4.47 -4.95
N ARG A 106 -5.75 3.47 -5.81
CA ARG A 106 -6.61 2.29 -5.95
C ARG A 106 -6.68 1.45 -4.65
N GLN A 107 -5.55 1.29 -3.97
CA GLN A 107 -5.51 0.61 -2.67
C GLN A 107 -6.32 1.39 -1.63
N LEU A 108 -6.18 2.71 -1.60
CA LEU A 108 -6.91 3.57 -0.67
C LEU A 108 -8.42 3.46 -0.88
N LEU A 109 -8.88 3.43 -2.15
CA LEU A 109 -10.29 3.19 -2.50
C LEU A 109 -10.83 1.84 -2.01
N SER A 110 -9.99 0.81 -1.94
CA SER A 110 -10.39 -0.51 -1.43
C SER A 110 -10.61 -0.53 0.09
N SER A 111 -10.11 0.48 0.81
CA SER A 111 -10.30 0.65 2.26
C SER A 111 -11.74 1.00 2.64
N GLN A 112 -12.58 1.42 1.67
CA GLN A 112 -13.99 1.70 1.90
C GLN A 112 -14.86 0.42 2.00
N ASN A 113 -14.27 -0.76 2.12
CA ASN A 113 -15.04 -2.00 2.29
C ASN A 113 -15.72 -2.05 3.68
N ARG A 114 -16.87 -1.38 3.82
CA ARG A 114 -17.85 -1.57 4.90
C ARG A 114 -19.23 -1.82 4.28
N PRO A 115 -19.99 -2.84 4.72
CA PRO A 115 -21.36 -3.04 4.28
C PRO A 115 -22.23 -1.84 4.66
N ARG A 116 -23.12 -1.42 3.74
CA ARG A 116 -24.14 -0.40 4.01
C ARG A 116 -25.08 -0.91 5.11
N PRO A 117 -25.35 -0.15 6.19
CA PRO A 117 -26.47 -0.47 7.07
C PRO A 117 -27.77 -0.36 6.25
N ARG A 118 -28.63 -1.39 6.35
CA ARG A 118 -30.03 -1.33 5.86
C ARG A 118 -30.87 -0.52 6.85
#